data_AF-A0A8T3ZMZ0-F1
#
_entry.id   AF-A0A8T3ZMZ0-F1
#
_cell.length_a   1.000
_cell.length_b   1.000
_cell.length_c   1.000
_cell.angle_alpha   90.00
_cell.angle_beta   90.00
_cell.angle_gamma   90.00
#
_symmetry.space_group_name_H-M   'P 1'
#
loop_
_entity.id
_entity.type
_entity.pdbx_description
1 polymer ?
#
loop_
_entity_poly.entity_id
_entity_poly.type
_entity_poly.pdbx_seq_one_letter_code
_entity_poly.pdbx_strand_id
1 'polypeptide(L)'
;MFPKGLVIAVCTGVVSAVILGIYLDQINSKKQGLEFVEGPSLSVITDKQNYLAGESIQIRIINSGTQPLVFSDNTTKLQIRALDGTTIFSSNIQNSKLDPKQESVFVWNQTKNDGTAVIGGRYVVESSTFTENEQKITDSITINVLK
;
A
#
# COMPACT_ATOMS: atom_id res chain seq x y z
N MET A 1 -50.13 6.91 -0.58
CA MET A 1 -49.38 7.99 0.09
C MET A 1 -48.31 7.36 0.96
N PHE A 2 -47.04 7.71 0.78
CA PHE A 2 -45.98 7.25 1.69
C PHE A 2 -46.08 8.00 3.03
N PRO A 3 -45.89 7.32 4.19
CA PRO A 3 -45.85 7.99 5.48
C PRO A 3 -44.74 9.04 5.49
N LYS A 4 -45.03 10.24 5.99
CA LYS A 4 -44.05 11.36 6.00
C LYS A 4 -42.74 11.00 6.70
N GLY A 5 -42.81 10.22 7.78
CA GLY A 5 -41.63 9.73 8.49
C GLY A 5 -40.77 8.77 7.65
N LEU A 6 -41.40 7.94 6.81
CA LEU A 6 -40.68 7.04 5.89
C LEU A 6 -39.95 7.85 4.82
N VAL A 7 -40.60 8.86 4.25
CA VAL A 7 -39.96 9.72 3.23
C VAL A 7 -38.72 10.41 3.80
N ILE A 8 -38.83 10.98 5.01
CA ILE A 8 -37.70 11.65 5.67
C ILE A 8 -36.56 10.66 5.93
N ALA A 9 -36.86 9.47 6.48
CA ALA A 9 -35.85 8.46 6.79
C ALA A 9 -35.12 7.93 5.54
N VAL A 10 -35.84 7.73 4.44
CA VAL A 10 -35.23 7.29 3.17
C VAL A 10 -34.37 8.38 2.57
N CYS A 11 -34.87 9.63 2.53
CA CYS A 11 -34.10 10.74 1.99
C CYS A 11 -32.81 10.99 2.78
N THR A 12 -32.86 10.98 4.12
CA THR A 12 -31.66 11.13 4.93
C THR A 12 -30.70 9.96 4.76
N GLY A 13 -31.21 8.72 4.73
CA GLY A 13 -30.39 7.53 4.50
C GLY A 13 -29.64 7.57 3.17
N VAL A 14 -30.32 7.95 2.08
CA VAL A 14 -29.68 8.05 0.74
C VAL A 14 -28.61 9.13 0.73
N VAL A 15 -28.90 10.32 1.26
CA VAL A 15 -27.91 11.43 1.30
C VAL A 15 -26.69 11.04 2.13
N SER A 16 -26.90 10.44 3.31
CA SER A 16 -25.80 9.96 4.16
C SER A 16 -24.96 8.89 3.48
N ALA A 17 -25.58 7.94 2.78
CA ALA A 17 -24.86 6.89 2.05
C ALA A 17 -23.98 7.46 0.92
N VAL A 18 -24.48 8.45 0.18
CA VAL A 18 -23.70 9.11 -0.89
C VAL A 18 -22.50 9.85 -0.31
N ILE A 19 -22.70 10.66 0.73
CA ILE A 19 -21.62 11.43 1.37
C ILE A 19 -20.55 10.48 1.92
N LEU A 20 -20.98 9.41 2.62
CA LEU A 20 -20.06 8.41 3.15
C LEU A 20 -19.31 7.67 2.03
N GLY A 21 -20.00 7.33 0.95
CA GLY A 21 -19.40 6.69 -0.22
C GLY A 21 -18.29 7.53 -0.84
N ILE A 22 -18.55 8.81 -1.09
CA ILE A 22 -17.53 9.75 -1.63
C ILE A 22 -16.35 9.87 -0.68
N TYR A 23 -16.60 10.00 0.63
CA TYR A 23 -15.53 10.11 1.64
C TYR A 23 -14.64 8.86 1.67
N LEU A 24 -15.23 7.66 1.62
CA LEU A 24 -14.48 6.40 1.60
C LEU A 24 -13.66 6.23 0.31
N ASP A 25 -14.20 6.65 -0.84
CA ASP A 25 -13.49 6.61 -2.12
C ASP A 25 -12.24 7.50 -2.09
N GLN A 26 -12.36 8.74 -1.59
CA GLN A 26 -11.22 9.66 -1.43
C GLN A 26 -10.11 9.09 -0.55
N ILE A 27 -10.46 8.42 0.56
CA ILE A 27 -9.46 7.76 1.43
C ILE A 27 -8.72 6.66 0.66
N ASN A 28 -9.44 5.88 -0.15
CA ASN A 28 -8.83 4.81 -0.93
C ASN A 28 -7.91 5.35 -2.03
N SER A 29 -8.34 6.38 -2.77
CA SER A 29 -7.53 7.01 -3.81
C SER A 29 -6.28 7.69 -3.27
N LYS A 30 -6.37 8.35 -2.10
CA LYS A 30 -5.21 9.02 -1.48
C LYS A 30 -4.09 8.04 -1.13
N LYS A 31 -4.42 6.80 -0.73
CA LYS A 31 -3.41 5.75 -0.48
C LYS A 31 -2.68 5.28 -1.74
N GLN A 32 -3.18 5.60 -2.93
CA GLN A 32 -2.53 5.26 -4.20
C GLN A 32 -1.72 6.43 -4.78
N GLY A 33 -1.92 7.65 -4.28
CA GLY A 33 -1.26 8.85 -4.77
C GLY A 33 0.15 9.00 -4.19
N LEU A 34 1.13 9.24 -5.05
CA LEU A 34 2.46 9.68 -4.63
C LEU A 34 2.39 11.17 -4.28
N GLU A 35 2.48 11.50 -3.00
CA GLU A 35 2.59 12.88 -2.51
C GLU A 35 4.01 13.13 -2.01
N PHE A 36 4.67 14.15 -2.56
CA PHE A 36 5.96 14.59 -2.04
C PHE A 36 5.76 15.55 -0.88
N VAL A 37 6.44 15.30 0.24
CA VAL A 37 6.32 16.07 1.48
C VAL A 37 7.68 16.54 1.97
N GLU A 38 7.68 17.61 2.75
CA GLU A 38 8.88 18.09 3.41
C GLU A 38 9.23 17.19 4.61
N GLY A 39 10.51 16.85 4.77
CA GLY A 39 10.99 15.94 5.80
C GLY A 39 11.23 14.52 5.28
N PRO A 40 11.44 13.53 6.15
CA PRO A 40 11.71 12.17 5.74
C PRO A 40 10.39 11.43 5.47
N SER A 41 10.25 10.85 4.28
CA SER A 41 9.01 10.17 3.86
C SER A 41 9.28 9.06 2.85
N LEU A 42 8.61 7.93 3.05
CA LEU A 42 8.67 6.76 2.18
C LEU A 42 7.29 6.54 1.56
N SER A 43 7.23 6.18 0.29
CA SER A 43 6.00 5.81 -0.39
C SER A 43 6.15 4.46 -1.09
N VAL A 44 5.22 3.54 -0.81
CA VAL A 44 5.09 2.24 -1.48
C VAL A 44 3.90 2.31 -2.43
N ILE A 45 4.17 2.27 -3.73
CA ILE A 45 3.12 2.35 -4.75
C ILE A 45 3.16 1.15 -5.68
N THR A 46 2.00 0.81 -6.21
CA THR A 46 1.82 -0.20 -7.26
C THR A 46 1.14 0.42 -8.47
N ASP A 47 1.18 -0.25 -9.61
CA ASP A 47 0.49 0.21 -10.83
C ASP A 47 -1.04 0.17 -10.68
N LYS A 48 -1.57 -0.81 -9.93
CA LYS A 48 -2.99 -0.96 -9.64
C LYS A 48 -3.22 -1.68 -8.31
N GLN A 49 -4.48 -1.81 -7.90
CA GLN A 49 -4.87 -2.54 -6.69
C GLN A 49 -5.38 -3.96 -6.95
N ASN A 50 -5.77 -4.28 -8.18
CA ASN A 50 -6.39 -5.56 -8.52
C ASN A 50 -5.58 -6.26 -9.59
N TYR A 51 -5.10 -7.46 -9.28
CA TYR A 51 -4.28 -8.29 -10.16
C TYR A 51 -4.96 -9.64 -10.37
N LEU A 52 -4.82 -10.20 -11.56
CA LEU A 52 -5.24 -11.58 -11.81
C LEU A 52 -4.23 -12.56 -11.22
N ALA A 53 -4.67 -13.76 -10.86
CA ALA A 53 -3.77 -14.82 -10.38
C ALA A 53 -2.67 -15.10 -11.42
N GLY A 54 -1.41 -15.06 -10.97
CA GLY A 54 -0.23 -15.25 -11.83
C GLY A 54 0.26 -14.01 -12.57
N GLU A 55 -0.42 -12.87 -12.43
CA GLU A 55 0.05 -11.58 -12.95
C GLU A 55 1.23 -11.03 -12.13
N SER A 56 2.28 -10.55 -12.80
CA SER A 56 3.39 -9.87 -12.11
C SER A 56 2.95 -8.53 -11.55
N ILE A 57 3.31 -8.26 -10.29
CA ILE A 57 2.99 -7.01 -9.59
C ILE A 57 4.26 -6.17 -9.50
N GLN A 58 4.23 -4.98 -10.10
CA GLN A 58 5.33 -4.02 -9.99
C GLN A 58 5.12 -3.11 -8.78
N ILE A 59 6.05 -3.18 -7.84
CA ILE A 59 6.08 -2.40 -6.60
C ILE A 59 7.19 -1.37 -6.74
N ARG A 60 6.88 -0.09 -6.51
CA ARG A 60 7.88 0.98 -6.46
C ARG A 60 7.94 1.52 -5.05
N ILE A 61 9.16 1.64 -4.54
CA ILE A 61 9.46 2.17 -3.22
C ILE A 61 10.23 3.46 -3.45
N ILE A 62 9.61 4.59 -3.11
CA ILE A 62 10.05 5.92 -3.50
C ILE A 62 10.36 6.72 -2.23
N ASN A 63 11.48 7.42 -2.23
CA ASN A 63 11.70 8.49 -1.25
C ASN A 63 10.85 9.70 -1.66
N SER A 64 9.69 9.85 -1.04
CA SER A 64 8.78 10.97 -1.24
C SER A 64 9.11 12.19 -0.37
N GLY A 65 10.16 12.09 0.44
CA GLY A 65 10.64 13.16 1.30
C GLY A 65 11.69 14.07 0.66
N THR A 66 12.20 14.99 1.46
CA THR A 66 13.35 15.86 1.14
C THR A 66 14.64 15.42 1.82
N GLN A 67 14.60 14.37 2.65
CA GLN A 67 15.77 13.82 3.35
C GLN A 67 16.13 12.43 2.82
N PRO A 68 17.42 12.05 2.79
CA PRO A 68 17.82 10.71 2.38
C PRO A 68 17.34 9.63 3.35
N LEU A 69 17.04 8.45 2.81
CA LEU A 69 16.62 7.27 3.56
C LEU A 69 17.67 6.17 3.43
N VAL A 70 17.91 5.44 4.52
CA VAL A 70 18.93 4.40 4.64
C VAL A 70 18.25 3.09 5.00
N PHE A 71 18.57 2.05 4.24
CA PHE A 71 18.15 0.69 4.54
C PHE A 71 19.29 -0.10 5.13
N SER A 72 19.16 -0.49 6.40
CA SER A 72 20.12 -1.37 7.06
C SER A 72 20.20 -2.73 6.36
N ASP A 73 21.42 -3.18 6.08
CA ASP A 73 21.70 -4.42 5.33
C ASP A 73 21.14 -5.68 6.02
N ASN A 74 20.91 -5.62 7.34
CA ASN A 74 20.39 -6.72 8.15
C ASN A 74 18.85 -6.71 8.33
N THR A 75 18.13 -5.79 7.69
CA THR A 75 16.67 -5.65 7.89
C THR A 75 15.89 -5.99 6.64
N THR A 76 14.76 -6.69 6.80
CA THR A 76 13.83 -6.95 5.71
C THR A 76 13.25 -5.64 5.20
N LYS A 77 13.58 -5.28 3.96
CA LYS A 77 13.27 -3.97 3.38
C LYS A 77 11.90 -3.93 2.70
N LEU A 78 11.41 -5.07 2.20
CA LEU A 78 10.07 -5.24 1.62
C LEU A 78 9.42 -6.53 2.14
N GLN A 79 8.17 -6.42 2.58
CA GLN A 79 7.35 -7.54 3.03
C GLN A 79 5.99 -7.54 2.34
N ILE A 80 5.49 -8.73 2.07
CA ILE A 80 4.13 -8.94 1.60
C ILE A 80 3.46 -9.85 2.63
N ARG A 81 2.39 -9.34 3.24
CA ARG A 81 1.66 -10.01 4.32
C ARG A 81 0.23 -10.28 3.93
N ALA A 82 -0.33 -11.38 4.44
CA ALA A 82 -1.77 -11.55 4.48
C ALA A 82 -2.39 -10.58 5.51
N LEU A 83 -3.70 -10.37 5.44
CA LEU A 83 -4.41 -9.47 6.36
C LEU A 83 -4.34 -9.89 7.83
N ASP A 84 -4.08 -11.17 8.09
CA ASP A 84 -3.87 -11.71 9.44
C ASP A 84 -2.46 -11.41 9.99
N GLY A 85 -1.60 -10.74 9.22
CA GLY A 85 -0.22 -10.41 9.58
C GLY A 85 0.80 -11.47 9.18
N THR A 86 0.39 -12.62 8.64
CA THR A 86 1.31 -13.67 8.20
C THR A 86 2.18 -13.16 7.06
N THR A 87 3.51 -13.23 7.21
CA THR A 87 4.45 -12.88 6.14
C THR A 87 4.46 -13.96 5.08
N ILE A 88 4.05 -13.60 3.87
CA ILE A 88 3.93 -14.48 2.71
C ILE A 88 5.21 -14.45 1.90
N PHE A 89 5.76 -13.25 1.72
CA PHE A 89 6.97 -13.01 0.96
C PHE A 89 7.77 -11.89 1.60
N SER A 90 9.09 -12.00 1.54
CA SER A 90 10.02 -11.00 2.05
C SER A 90 11.22 -10.89 1.15
N SER A 91 11.66 -9.68 0.85
CA SER A 91 12.86 -9.46 0.04
C SER A 91 13.67 -8.27 0.54
N ASN A 92 14.96 -8.29 0.22
CA ASN A 92 15.86 -7.18 0.46
C ASN A 92 15.88 -6.28 -0.78
N ILE A 93 15.77 -4.97 -0.56
CA ILE A 93 16.06 -3.95 -1.55
C ILE A 93 17.58 -3.86 -1.74
N GLN A 94 18.03 -3.90 -3.00
CA GLN A 94 19.45 -3.88 -3.34
C GLN A 94 20.13 -2.56 -2.91
N ASN A 95 19.40 -1.46 -2.96
CA ASN A 95 19.87 -0.16 -2.53
C ASN A 95 20.01 -0.09 -1.00
N SER A 96 21.17 0.32 -0.52
CA SER A 96 21.40 0.68 0.89
C SER A 96 20.91 2.09 1.22
N LYS A 97 20.70 2.93 0.21
CA LYS A 97 20.23 4.32 0.35
C LYS A 97 19.25 4.70 -0.77
N LEU A 98 18.25 5.52 -0.44
CA LEU A 98 17.40 6.23 -1.39
C LEU A 98 17.51 7.74 -1.13
N ASP A 99 18.14 8.47 -2.04
CA ASP A 99 18.12 9.94 -2.01
C ASP A 99 16.72 10.47 -2.35
N PRO A 100 16.41 11.74 -2.01
CA PRO A 100 15.12 12.34 -2.33
C PRO A 100 14.71 12.13 -3.80
N LYS A 101 13.46 11.69 -4.02
CA LYS A 101 12.88 11.36 -5.34
C LYS A 101 13.48 10.14 -6.05
N GLN A 102 14.46 9.44 -5.48
CA GLN A 102 14.89 8.16 -6.02
C GLN A 102 13.86 7.07 -5.71
N GLU A 103 13.86 6.05 -6.57
CA GLU A 103 12.99 4.89 -6.43
C GLU A 103 13.75 3.58 -6.58
N SER A 104 13.25 2.55 -5.92
CA SER A 104 13.61 1.15 -6.15
C SER A 104 12.39 0.41 -6.67
N VAL A 105 12.57 -0.32 -7.76
CA VAL A 105 11.52 -1.12 -8.39
C VAL A 105 11.71 -2.59 -8.03
N PHE A 106 10.62 -3.22 -7.61
CA PHE A 106 10.56 -4.64 -7.30
C PHE A 106 9.42 -5.30 -8.09
N VAL A 107 9.64 -6.51 -8.58
CA VAL A 107 8.61 -7.28 -9.27
C VAL A 107 8.30 -8.53 -8.47
N TRP A 108 7.04 -8.67 -8.06
CA TRP A 108 6.55 -9.84 -7.34
C TRP A 108 5.64 -10.68 -8.23
N ASN A 109 6.00 -11.93 -8.46
CA ASN A 109 5.24 -12.86 -9.30
C ASN A 109 4.19 -13.67 -8.51
N GLN A 110 3.65 -13.09 -7.44
CA GLN A 110 2.63 -13.74 -6.60
C GLN A 110 3.09 -15.08 -6.00
N THR A 111 4.37 -15.17 -5.64
CA THR A 111 4.96 -16.36 -5.02
C THR A 111 5.29 -16.11 -3.54
N LYS A 112 5.20 -17.15 -2.73
CA LYS A 112 5.67 -17.14 -1.34
C LYS A 112 7.19 -17.30 -1.30
N ASN A 113 7.76 -17.14 -0.10
CA ASN A 113 9.18 -17.41 0.14
C ASN A 113 9.62 -18.85 -0.17
N ASP A 114 8.70 -19.83 -0.13
CA ASP A 114 8.96 -21.23 -0.49
C ASP A 114 8.88 -21.50 -2.01
N GLY A 115 8.59 -20.48 -2.82
CA GLY A 115 8.43 -20.58 -4.27
C GLY A 115 7.05 -21.02 -4.74
N THR A 116 6.13 -21.38 -3.83
CA THR A 116 4.75 -21.73 -4.20
C THR A 116 3.93 -20.48 -4.52
N ALA A 117 2.89 -20.63 -5.36
CA ALA A 117 1.96 -19.53 -5.64
C ALA A 117 1.15 -19.17 -4.39
N VAL A 118 0.83 -17.88 -4.26
CA VAL A 118 -0.16 -17.41 -3.28
C VAL A 118 -1.57 -17.76 -3.73
N ILE A 119 -2.49 -17.79 -2.78
CA ILE A 119 -3.91 -17.97 -3.06
C ILE A 119 -4.55 -16.63 -3.44
N GLY A 120 -5.71 -16.65 -4.08
CA GLY A 120 -6.50 -15.42 -4.28
C GLY A 120 -6.87 -14.80 -2.93
N GLY A 121 -6.70 -13.49 -2.81
CA GLY A 121 -6.90 -12.79 -1.54
C GLY A 121 -6.37 -11.37 -1.55
N ARG A 122 -6.46 -10.73 -0.38
CA ARG A 122 -5.97 -9.37 -0.15
C ARG A 122 -4.66 -9.42 0.62
N TYR A 123 -3.68 -8.65 0.16
CA TYR A 123 -2.33 -8.61 0.69
C TYR A 123 -1.91 -7.19 1.00
N VAL A 124 -1.07 -7.03 2.02
CA VAL A 124 -0.41 -5.77 2.38
C VAL A 124 1.02 -5.84 1.92
N VAL A 125 1.41 -4.92 1.05
CA VAL A 125 2.79 -4.66 0.65
C VAL A 125 3.31 -3.57 1.57
N GLU A 126 4.34 -3.87 2.35
CA GLU A 126 4.94 -2.94 3.31
C GLU A 126 6.44 -2.82 3.06
N SER A 127 6.95 -1.59 3.16
CA SER A 127 8.39 -1.34 3.22
C SER A 127 8.74 -0.52 4.45
N SER A 128 9.89 -0.80 5.03
CA SER A 128 10.43 -0.07 6.18
C SER A 128 11.87 0.36 5.91
N THR A 129 12.21 1.56 6.34
CA THR A 129 13.54 2.17 6.20
C THR A 129 13.86 3.03 7.42
N PHE A 130 15.05 3.60 7.46
CA PHE A 130 15.48 4.50 8.52
C PHE A 130 15.96 5.83 7.94
N THR A 131 15.81 6.91 8.70
CA THR A 131 16.54 8.16 8.42
C THR A 131 18.01 8.02 8.83
N GLU A 132 18.87 8.96 8.42
CA GLU A 132 20.25 9.05 8.94
C GLU A 132 20.32 9.17 10.48
N ASN A 133 19.26 9.68 11.13
CA ASN A 133 19.13 9.76 12.59
C ASN A 133 18.49 8.51 13.23
N GLU A 134 18.50 7.37 12.54
CA GLU A 134 17.95 6.08 12.99
C GLU A 134 16.43 6.05 13.30
N GLN A 135 15.68 7.08 12.90
CA GLN A 135 14.22 7.05 12.97
C GLN A 135 13.65 6.07 11.93
N LYS A 136 12.87 5.09 12.38
CA LYS A 136 12.17 4.15 11.48
C LYS A 136 10.99 4.83 10.79
N ILE A 137 10.89 4.60 9.48
CA ILE A 137 9.79 5.04 8.62
C ILE A 137 9.24 3.83 7.90
N THR A 138 7.91 3.73 7.86
CA THR A 138 7.21 2.60 7.24
C THR A 138 6.07 3.16 6.41
N ASP A 139 5.86 2.55 5.23
CA ASP A 139 4.67 2.78 4.43
C ASP A 139 4.15 1.46 3.88
N SER A 140 2.84 1.43 3.58
CA SER A 140 2.17 0.23 3.11
C SER A 140 1.00 0.51 2.20
N ILE A 141 0.80 -0.39 1.24
CA ILE A 141 -0.34 -0.40 0.33
C ILE A 141 -1.00 -1.77 0.33
N THR A 142 -2.30 -1.80 0.09
CA THR A 142 -3.07 -3.03 -0.01
C THR A 142 -3.35 -3.34 -1.47
N ILE A 143 -3.17 -4.61 -1.85
CA ILE A 143 -3.46 -5.13 -3.18
C ILE A 143 -4.35 -6.36 -3.08
N ASN A 144 -5.05 -6.68 -4.16
CA ASN A 144 -5.92 -7.84 -4.29
C ASN A 144 -5.42 -8.73 -5.44
N VAL A 145 -5.29 -10.02 -5.16
CA VAL A 145 -5.07 -11.07 -6.15
C VAL A 145 -6.42 -11.76 -6.36
N LEU A 146 -6.97 -11.61 -7.56
CA LEU A 146 -8.25 -12.14 -7.96
C LEU A 146 -8.06 -13.51 -8.63
N LYS A 147 -9.01 -14.41 -8.38
CA LYS A 147 -9.03 -15.74 -9.00
C LYS A 147 -9.51 -15.68 -10.45
#